data_AF-A0A920YQV8-F1
#
_entry.id   AF-A0A920YQV8-F1
#
_cell.length_a   1.000
_cell.length_b   1.000
_cell.length_c   1.000
_cell.angle_alpha   90.00
_cell.angle_beta   90.00
_cell.angle_gamma   90.00
#
_symmetry.space_group_name_H-M   'P 1'
#
loop_
_entity.id
_entity.type
_entity.pdbx_description
1 polymer ?
#
loop_
_entity_poly.entity_id
_entity_poly.type
_entity_poly.pdbx_seq_one_letter_code
_entity_poly.pdbx_strand_id
1 'polypeptide(L)'
;MLKEKEMQLKNRLKDIIHAFGHRNDIKQEITNEFRLRNISSLRAAWAFSENLDLNTLTDSEEDIRFLFIFTYALKKALKEKTDIKINLEDYFTKTEIEKWSDFKEEKEQESIYPIVFKDVTQLSDRIWQTALTAQELNKLDAENLLIYNFKTQRNPKITVAGEKINMDVKKVEEIKERLLAGEQYPDQIRLNVLNTGETRPVYNSRNRTLTLNEGCIINIFDGYHRKTANALALEVNPDLQFMWSVIITYFSEKQAHDFMSQIDKQKPIKKEYIQQMDYSKPENLVIEAIMDDKLSEIAKVMKDDDSYIKLNKALTKKSLVATAIREKYNEQLNTSTNIRAVARWIVEFTDYLMGLYVDEFINNPYEVKKVSVINHKNMFFGYIALSAKLQNNRQWKELLRQKMESIDFSITNPFWKDIGMLNNKDANKSLRNKLYNLFEGDAC
;
A
#
# COMPACT_ATOMS: atom_id res chain seq x y z
N MET A 1 -7.53 26.32 -11.86
CA MET A 1 -7.51 26.02 -13.31
C MET A 1 -8.50 24.90 -13.58
N LEU A 2 -9.25 24.93 -14.69
CA LEU A 2 -10.13 23.80 -15.03
C LEU A 2 -9.29 22.59 -15.47
N LYS A 3 -9.63 21.38 -15.00
CA LYS A 3 -8.87 20.15 -15.28
C LYS A 3 -8.64 19.87 -16.77
N GLU A 4 -9.58 20.26 -17.63
CA GLU A 4 -9.45 20.13 -19.07
C GLU A 4 -8.38 21.08 -19.65
N LYS A 5 -8.39 22.35 -19.21
CA LYS A 5 -7.42 23.36 -19.63
C LYS A 5 -5.99 23.02 -19.18
N GLU A 6 -5.85 22.48 -17.97
CA GLU A 6 -4.59 21.97 -17.46
C GLU A 6 -3.97 20.93 -18.38
N MET A 7 -4.78 19.99 -18.83
CA MET A 7 -4.35 18.88 -19.70
C MET A 7 -3.93 19.39 -21.07
N GLN A 8 -4.72 20.29 -21.65
CA GLN A 8 -4.38 20.95 -22.92
C GLN A 8 -3.06 21.72 -22.81
N LEU A 9 -2.84 22.43 -21.70
CA LEU A 9 -1.60 23.16 -21.45
C LEU A 9 -0.41 22.19 -21.33
N LYS A 10 -0.52 21.14 -20.50
CA LYS A 10 0.56 20.16 -20.31
C LYS A 10 0.99 19.53 -21.63
N ASN A 11 0.04 19.12 -22.47
CA ASN A 11 0.33 18.56 -23.80
C ASN A 11 1.03 19.59 -24.70
N ARG A 12 0.52 20.82 -24.74
CA ARG A 12 1.12 21.90 -25.53
C ARG A 12 2.55 22.21 -25.09
N LEU A 13 2.80 22.26 -23.78
CA LEU A 13 4.12 22.49 -23.22
C LEU A 13 5.08 21.34 -23.57
N LYS A 14 4.62 20.08 -23.50
CA LYS A 14 5.43 18.91 -23.89
C LYS A 14 5.88 18.98 -25.34
N ASP A 15 4.99 19.34 -26.28
CA ASP A 15 5.34 19.48 -27.70
C ASP A 15 6.43 20.54 -27.91
N ILE A 16 6.31 21.66 -27.20
CA ILE A 16 7.29 22.76 -27.27
C ILE A 16 8.62 22.35 -26.64
N ILE A 17 8.59 21.73 -25.47
CA ILE A 17 9.78 21.22 -24.79
C ILE A 17 10.48 20.19 -25.68
N HIS A 18 9.75 19.30 -26.36
CA HIS A 18 10.35 18.33 -27.25
C HIS A 18 11.07 18.99 -28.44
N ALA A 19 10.48 20.05 -28.99
CA ALA A 19 11.08 20.78 -30.10
C ALA A 19 12.30 21.63 -29.69
N PHE A 20 12.34 22.16 -28.46
CA PHE A 20 13.34 23.17 -28.05
C PHE A 20 14.13 22.84 -26.79
N GLY A 21 13.91 21.72 -26.12
CA GLY A 21 14.48 21.39 -24.80
C GLY A 21 16.00 21.25 -24.76
N HIS A 22 16.62 21.16 -25.95
CA HIS A 22 18.07 21.16 -26.15
C HIS A 22 18.69 22.57 -26.25
N ARG A 23 17.87 23.63 -26.34
CA ARG A 23 18.31 25.03 -26.47
C ARG A 23 18.70 25.63 -25.12
N ASN A 24 20.00 25.73 -24.86
CA ASN A 24 20.52 26.29 -23.61
C ASN A 24 20.16 27.77 -23.39
N ASP A 25 20.04 28.58 -24.44
CA ASP A 25 19.69 29.99 -24.30
C ASP A 25 18.23 30.18 -23.83
N ILE A 26 17.29 29.38 -24.34
CA ILE A 26 15.89 29.37 -23.89
C ILE A 26 15.82 28.89 -22.44
N LYS A 27 16.55 27.82 -22.12
CA LYS A 27 16.67 27.31 -20.75
C LYS A 27 17.15 28.39 -19.78
N GLN A 28 18.21 29.13 -20.14
CA GLN A 28 18.76 30.19 -19.30
C GLN A 28 17.73 31.31 -19.03
N GLU A 29 17.01 31.74 -20.06
CA GLU A 29 15.94 32.74 -19.89
C GLU A 29 14.81 32.26 -18.98
N ILE A 30 14.37 31.00 -19.15
CA ILE A 30 13.38 30.39 -18.26
C ILE A 30 13.90 30.37 -16.82
N THR A 31 15.14 29.92 -16.60
CA THR A 31 15.72 29.87 -15.26
C THR A 31 15.89 31.24 -14.63
N ASN A 32 16.21 32.27 -15.43
CA ASN A 32 16.36 33.64 -14.94
C ASN A 32 15.02 34.22 -14.49
N GLU A 33 13.91 33.92 -15.17
CA GLU A 33 12.57 34.33 -14.72
C GLU A 33 12.21 33.76 -13.35
N PHE A 34 12.58 32.52 -13.07
CA PHE A 34 12.38 31.91 -11.76
C PHE A 34 13.24 32.59 -10.68
N ARG A 35 14.52 32.86 -10.98
CA ARG A 35 15.43 33.57 -10.07
C ARG A 35 14.93 34.99 -9.73
N LEU A 36 14.43 35.73 -10.72
CA LEU A 36 13.89 37.10 -10.51
C LEU A 36 12.71 37.11 -9.53
N ARG A 37 11.99 35.99 -9.44
CA ARG A 37 10.85 35.74 -8.55
C ARG A 37 11.24 35.07 -7.23
N ASN A 38 12.53 34.94 -6.93
CA ASN A 38 13.06 34.23 -5.75
C ASN A 38 12.63 32.75 -5.67
N ILE A 39 12.31 32.13 -6.80
CA ILE A 39 11.91 30.71 -6.86
C ILE A 39 13.08 29.89 -7.40
N SER A 40 13.28 28.68 -6.89
CA SER A 40 14.28 27.75 -7.44
C SER A 40 14.10 27.55 -8.94
N SER A 41 15.16 27.88 -9.68
CA SER A 41 15.21 27.68 -11.13
C SER A 41 15.39 26.22 -11.54
N LEU A 42 15.72 25.35 -10.59
CA LEU A 42 16.07 23.96 -10.85
C LEU A 42 14.89 23.16 -11.42
N ARG A 43 13.71 23.31 -10.81
CA ARG A 43 12.49 22.65 -11.25
C ARG A 43 12.10 23.05 -12.68
N ALA A 44 12.27 24.33 -13.01
CA ALA A 44 12.03 24.86 -14.35
C ALA A 44 13.06 24.34 -15.37
N ALA A 45 14.34 24.29 -14.98
CA ALA A 45 15.41 23.71 -15.78
C ALA A 45 15.16 22.23 -16.08
N TRP A 46 14.65 21.46 -15.12
CA TRP A 46 14.33 20.05 -15.29
C TRP A 46 13.09 19.81 -16.14
N ALA A 47 12.04 20.61 -15.97
CA ALA A 47 10.87 20.58 -16.85
C ALA A 47 11.29 20.84 -18.31
N PHE A 48 12.11 21.86 -18.54
CA PHE A 48 12.55 22.23 -19.88
C PHE A 48 13.52 21.22 -20.53
N SER A 49 14.29 20.48 -19.73
CA SER A 49 15.20 19.44 -20.23
C SER A 49 14.58 18.04 -20.26
N GLU A 50 13.25 17.92 -20.22
CA GLU A 50 12.50 16.64 -20.18
C GLU A 50 12.83 15.71 -19.00
N ASN A 51 13.56 16.21 -17.99
CA ASN A 51 13.91 15.43 -16.82
C ASN A 51 12.77 15.36 -15.80
N LEU A 52 11.83 16.32 -15.84
CA LEU A 52 10.59 16.32 -15.08
C LEU A 52 9.40 16.15 -16.04
N ASP A 53 8.65 15.05 -15.90
CA ASP A 53 7.41 14.86 -16.66
C ASP A 53 6.29 15.73 -16.06
N LEU A 54 5.76 16.67 -16.84
CA LEU A 54 4.66 17.56 -16.44
C LEU A 54 3.38 16.83 -16.01
N ASN A 55 3.19 15.55 -16.39
CA ASN A 55 2.04 14.75 -15.94
C ASN A 55 2.14 14.32 -14.47
N THR A 56 3.32 14.43 -13.86
CA THR A 56 3.54 14.16 -12.44
C THR A 56 3.00 15.27 -11.54
N LEU A 57 2.76 16.46 -12.11
CA LEU A 57 2.18 17.61 -11.41
C LEU A 57 0.71 17.35 -11.06
N THR A 58 0.35 17.67 -9.82
CA THR A 58 -0.98 17.50 -9.21
C THR A 58 -1.87 18.75 -9.40
N ASP A 59 -3.06 18.74 -8.79
CA ASP A 59 -3.97 19.88 -8.70
C ASP A 59 -3.72 20.76 -7.45
N SER A 60 -2.57 20.59 -6.79
CA SER A 60 -2.13 21.48 -5.70
C SER A 60 -1.91 22.91 -6.19
N GLU A 61 -2.09 23.88 -5.30
CA GLU A 61 -1.87 25.29 -5.63
C GLU A 61 -0.43 25.57 -6.07
N GLU A 62 0.55 24.87 -5.48
CA GLU A 62 1.96 25.01 -5.82
C GLU A 62 2.27 24.53 -7.24
N ASP A 63 1.69 23.40 -7.65
CA ASP A 63 1.89 22.84 -9.00
C ASP A 63 1.21 23.68 -10.07
N ILE A 64 0.03 24.22 -9.77
CA ILE A 64 -0.66 25.14 -10.67
C ILE A 64 0.13 26.45 -10.80
N ARG A 65 0.64 27.01 -9.69
CA ARG A 65 1.52 28.18 -9.68
C ARG A 65 2.79 27.91 -10.50
N PHE A 66 3.41 26.74 -10.34
CA PHE A 66 4.56 26.34 -11.14
C PHE A 66 4.23 26.31 -12.64
N LEU A 67 3.13 25.67 -13.04
CA LEU A 67 2.68 25.63 -14.44
C LEU A 67 2.48 27.03 -15.01
N PHE A 68 1.87 27.93 -14.25
CA PHE A 68 1.68 29.31 -14.67
C PHE A 68 3.01 30.02 -14.92
N ILE A 69 3.91 30.03 -13.93
CA ILE A 69 5.19 30.74 -14.01
C ILE A 69 6.07 30.13 -15.09
N PHE A 70 6.08 28.80 -15.23
CA PHE A 70 6.80 28.11 -16.29
C PHE A 70 6.27 28.49 -17.68
N THR A 71 4.94 28.52 -17.85
CA THR A 71 4.32 28.92 -19.12
C THR A 71 4.61 30.38 -19.46
N TYR A 72 4.54 31.27 -18.47
CA TYR A 72 4.91 32.69 -18.61
C TYR A 72 6.37 32.85 -19.03
N ALA A 73 7.28 32.17 -18.34
CA ALA A 73 8.71 32.22 -18.62
C ALA A 73 9.04 31.67 -20.01
N LEU A 74 8.43 30.54 -20.38
CA LEU A 74 8.59 29.95 -21.71
C LEU A 74 8.05 30.85 -22.82
N LYS A 75 6.87 31.45 -22.63
CA LYS A 75 6.29 32.45 -23.55
C LYS A 75 7.26 33.61 -23.78
N LYS A 76 7.87 34.14 -22.70
CA LYS A 76 8.84 35.23 -22.78
C LYS A 76 10.12 34.80 -23.50
N ALA A 77 10.63 33.60 -23.19
CA ALA A 77 11.87 33.09 -23.76
C ALA A 77 11.75 32.72 -25.26
N LEU A 78 10.55 32.34 -25.71
CA LEU A 78 10.27 32.04 -27.12
C LEU A 78 9.95 33.29 -27.95
N LYS A 79 9.61 34.40 -27.29
CA LYS A 79 9.28 35.66 -27.95
C LYS A 79 10.46 36.10 -28.82
N GLU A 80 10.18 36.49 -30.06
CA GLU A 80 11.17 36.92 -31.06
C GLU A 80 12.16 35.83 -31.53
N LYS A 81 12.14 34.63 -30.95
CA LYS A 81 13.01 33.50 -31.33
C LYS A 81 12.30 32.42 -32.15
N THR A 82 10.97 32.33 -32.04
CA THR A 82 10.16 31.32 -32.71
C THR A 82 8.79 31.89 -33.09
N ASP A 83 8.10 31.25 -34.04
CA ASP A 83 6.71 31.59 -34.41
C ASP A 83 5.68 31.02 -33.44
N ILE A 84 6.11 30.30 -32.39
CA ILE A 84 5.21 29.67 -31.42
C ILE A 84 4.65 30.73 -30.49
N LYS A 85 3.32 30.85 -30.50
CA LYS A 85 2.57 31.70 -29.59
C LYS A 85 1.91 30.86 -28.50
N ILE A 86 2.02 31.34 -27.27
CA ILE A 86 1.34 30.81 -26.09
C ILE A 86 0.56 31.97 -25.46
N ASN A 87 -0.76 31.85 -25.35
CA ASN A 87 -1.59 32.82 -24.62
C ASN A 87 -1.96 32.22 -23.26
N LEU A 88 -1.85 33.01 -22.19
CA LEU A 88 -2.10 32.51 -20.83
C LEU A 88 -3.60 32.40 -20.58
N GLU A 89 -4.38 33.29 -21.20
CA GLU A 89 -5.83 33.42 -21.12
C GLU A 89 -6.55 32.18 -21.67
N ASP A 90 -5.90 31.41 -22.55
CA ASP A 90 -6.42 30.16 -23.07
C ASP A 90 -6.52 29.11 -21.97
N TYR A 91 -5.60 29.12 -20.99
CA TYR A 91 -5.42 28.06 -20.00
C TYR A 91 -5.76 28.48 -18.56
N PHE A 92 -5.50 29.73 -18.20
CA PHE A 92 -5.66 30.26 -16.85
C PHE A 92 -6.84 31.23 -16.74
N THR A 93 -7.45 31.30 -15.56
CA THR A 93 -8.50 32.29 -15.26
C THR A 93 -7.89 33.67 -15.05
N LYS A 94 -8.71 34.73 -15.18
CA LYS A 94 -8.26 36.11 -14.88
C LYS A 94 -7.69 36.25 -13.47
N THR A 95 -8.37 35.66 -12.49
CA THR A 95 -7.93 35.66 -11.09
C THR A 95 -6.57 34.99 -10.89
N GLU A 96 -6.30 33.88 -11.59
CA GLU A 96 -5.00 33.20 -11.54
C GLU A 96 -3.89 34.04 -12.17
N ILE A 97 -4.18 34.65 -13.32
CA ILE A 97 -3.23 35.54 -14.02
C ILE A 97 -2.89 36.73 -13.11
N GLU A 98 -3.88 37.40 -12.53
CA GLU A 98 -3.69 38.51 -11.60
C GLU A 98 -2.91 38.08 -10.35
N LYS A 99 -3.22 36.89 -9.80
CA LYS A 99 -2.56 36.37 -8.60
C LYS A 99 -1.09 36.02 -8.81
N TRP A 100 -0.72 35.47 -9.95
CA TRP A 100 0.62 34.89 -10.15
C TRP A 100 1.55 35.69 -11.07
N SER A 101 1.05 36.67 -11.82
CA SER A 101 1.87 37.47 -12.75
C SER A 101 3.04 38.16 -12.04
N ASP A 102 2.80 38.70 -10.84
CA ASP A 102 3.82 39.41 -10.04
C ASP A 102 4.26 38.61 -8.81
N PHE A 103 3.91 37.32 -8.74
CA PHE A 103 4.30 36.48 -7.60
C PHE A 103 5.83 36.38 -7.49
N LYS A 104 6.31 36.63 -6.27
CA LYS A 104 7.71 36.54 -5.83
C LYS A 104 7.74 36.00 -4.40
N GLU A 105 8.65 35.07 -4.11
CA GLU A 105 8.84 34.58 -2.74
C GLU A 105 9.56 35.64 -1.88
N GLU A 106 9.15 35.77 -0.62
CA GLU A 106 9.68 36.78 0.31
C GLU A 106 11.18 36.61 0.60
N LYS A 107 11.71 35.38 0.46
CA LYS A 107 13.10 35.04 0.71
C LYS A 107 13.73 34.43 -0.54
N GLU A 108 14.97 34.81 -0.85
CA GLU A 108 15.76 34.10 -1.84
C GLU A 108 16.01 32.67 -1.38
N GLN A 109 15.69 31.68 -2.23
CA GLN A 109 16.07 30.30 -1.99
C GLN A 109 17.57 30.12 -2.24
N GLU A 110 18.32 29.81 -1.18
CA GLU A 110 19.71 29.36 -1.32
C GLU A 110 19.78 28.03 -2.09
N SER A 111 20.84 27.84 -2.88
CA SER A 111 21.08 26.58 -3.56
C SER A 111 21.32 25.47 -2.53
N ILE A 112 20.55 24.37 -2.61
CA ILE A 112 20.78 23.18 -1.79
C ILE A 112 22.03 22.39 -2.18
N TYR A 113 22.62 22.70 -3.34
CA TYR A 113 23.85 22.05 -3.74
C TYR A 113 25.07 22.64 -3.03
N PRO A 114 26.05 21.80 -2.64
CA PRO A 114 26.06 20.34 -2.79
C PRO A 114 25.15 19.65 -1.75
N ILE A 115 24.42 18.61 -2.18
CA ILE A 115 23.66 17.75 -1.27
C ILE A 115 24.63 16.74 -0.68
N VAL A 116 24.76 16.72 0.65
CA VAL A 116 25.67 15.81 1.35
C VAL A 116 24.87 14.83 2.19
N PHE A 117 24.79 13.58 1.71
CA PHE A 117 24.28 12.48 2.52
C PHE A 117 25.37 12.03 3.48
N LYS A 118 25.02 11.90 4.76
CA LYS A 118 25.90 11.42 5.84
C LYS A 118 25.62 9.95 6.16
N ASP A 119 26.52 9.33 6.93
CA ASP A 119 26.43 7.95 7.39
C ASP A 119 26.17 6.93 6.28
N VAL A 120 26.72 7.21 5.11
CA VAL A 120 26.51 6.44 3.89
C VAL A 120 27.38 5.19 3.94
N THR A 121 26.77 4.05 3.63
CA THR A 121 27.44 2.77 3.44
C THR A 121 27.39 2.41 1.97
N GLN A 122 28.56 2.20 1.35
CA GLN A 122 28.62 1.67 -0.01
C GLN A 122 28.36 0.17 0.00
N LEU A 123 27.28 -0.26 -0.65
CA LEU A 123 26.90 -1.67 -0.75
C LEU A 123 27.57 -2.37 -1.94
N SER A 124 27.73 -1.64 -3.04
CA SER A 124 28.39 -2.10 -4.28
C SER A 124 28.87 -0.88 -5.09
N ASP A 125 29.48 -1.11 -6.25
CA ASP A 125 29.72 -0.02 -7.20
C ASP A 125 28.39 0.68 -7.53
N ARG A 126 28.35 2.00 -7.34
CA ARG A 126 27.19 2.86 -7.61
C ARG A 126 25.92 2.54 -6.82
N ILE A 127 26.04 1.80 -5.72
CA ILE A 127 24.93 1.53 -4.80
C ILE A 127 25.36 1.90 -3.39
N TRP A 128 24.59 2.78 -2.78
CA TRP A 128 24.81 3.27 -1.43
C TRP A 128 23.54 3.15 -0.61
N GLN A 129 23.70 3.09 0.71
CA GLN A 129 22.60 3.08 1.66
C GLN A 129 22.87 4.10 2.78
N THR A 130 21.83 4.81 3.19
CA THR A 130 21.84 5.72 4.33
C THR A 130 20.45 5.72 5.01
N ALA A 131 20.30 6.45 6.10
CA ALA A 131 19.03 6.77 6.72
C ALA A 131 18.77 8.27 6.59
N LEU A 132 17.52 8.64 6.30
CA LEU A 132 17.07 10.04 6.32
C LEU A 132 15.99 10.19 7.37
N THR A 133 16.04 11.27 8.15
CA THR A 133 14.90 11.69 8.96
C THR A 133 13.71 12.03 8.07
N ALA A 134 12.50 11.99 8.64
CA ALA A 134 11.29 12.44 7.96
C ALA A 134 11.46 13.87 7.39
N GLN A 135 12.09 14.75 8.16
CA GLN A 135 12.35 16.14 7.81
C GLN A 135 13.38 16.27 6.68
N GLU A 136 14.47 15.51 6.70
CA GLU A 136 15.46 15.51 5.61
C GLU A 136 14.83 15.01 4.29
N LEU A 137 14.03 13.94 4.34
CA LEU A 137 13.30 13.46 3.17
C LEU A 137 12.33 14.53 2.64
N ASN A 138 11.59 15.18 3.54
CA ASN A 138 10.64 16.23 3.17
C ASN A 138 11.34 17.47 2.61
N LYS A 139 12.53 17.81 3.11
CA LYS A 139 13.34 18.90 2.56
C LYS A 139 13.73 18.60 1.11
N LEU A 140 14.19 17.38 0.82
CA LEU A 140 14.49 16.96 -0.55
C LEU A 140 13.24 17.04 -1.45
N ASP A 141 12.07 16.71 -0.91
CA ASP A 141 10.81 16.76 -1.66
C ASP A 141 10.30 18.19 -1.92
N ALA A 142 10.30 19.04 -0.89
CA ALA A 142 9.85 20.44 -0.96
C ALA A 142 10.70 21.26 -1.94
N GLU A 143 11.98 20.92 -2.06
CA GLU A 143 12.88 21.54 -3.03
C GLU A 143 12.76 20.92 -4.44
N ASN A 144 11.75 20.07 -4.63
CA ASN A 144 11.40 19.37 -5.86
C ASN A 144 12.49 18.45 -6.40
N LEU A 145 13.47 18.06 -5.56
CA LEU A 145 14.61 17.25 -5.98
C LEU A 145 14.23 15.80 -6.28
N LEU A 146 13.14 15.30 -5.71
CA LEU A 146 12.66 13.93 -5.85
C LEU A 146 11.70 13.82 -7.03
N ILE A 147 12.26 13.72 -8.24
CA ILE A 147 11.47 13.65 -9.46
C ILE A 147 10.91 12.23 -9.64
N TYR A 148 9.67 12.14 -10.12
CA TYR A 148 9.09 10.86 -10.53
C TYR A 148 9.43 10.59 -12.01
N ASN A 149 10.16 9.50 -12.27
CA ASN A 149 10.48 9.06 -13.62
C ASN A 149 9.65 7.84 -14.01
N PHE A 150 8.67 8.06 -14.90
CA PHE A 150 7.77 7.02 -15.43
C PHE A 150 8.48 5.87 -16.11
N LYS A 151 9.62 6.14 -16.76
CA LYS A 151 10.39 5.09 -17.40
C LYS A 151 10.82 4.10 -16.35
N THR A 152 11.44 4.53 -15.26
CA THR A 152 12.07 3.63 -14.27
C THR A 152 11.12 3.01 -13.23
N GLN A 153 9.84 3.37 -13.21
CA GLN A 153 8.86 3.00 -12.17
C GLN A 153 7.93 1.85 -12.58
N ARG A 154 7.16 1.30 -11.62
CA ARG A 154 6.11 0.30 -11.88
C ARG A 154 4.92 0.96 -12.61
N ASN A 155 4.43 0.28 -13.64
CA ASN A 155 3.30 0.62 -14.54
C ASN A 155 2.56 1.95 -14.22
N PRO A 156 2.69 2.99 -15.08
CA PRO A 156 1.86 4.19 -14.97
C PRO A 156 0.37 3.88 -15.08
N LYS A 157 -0.45 4.74 -14.47
CA LYS A 157 -1.89 4.75 -14.73
C LYS A 157 -2.12 5.45 -16.07
N ILE A 158 -2.49 4.70 -17.09
CA ILE A 158 -2.87 5.26 -18.39
C ILE A 158 -4.28 5.86 -18.26
N THR A 159 -4.38 7.16 -18.52
CA THR A 159 -5.65 7.89 -18.54
C THR A 159 -5.84 8.57 -19.89
N VAL A 160 -7.04 9.08 -20.17
CA VAL A 160 -7.30 9.93 -21.36
C VAL A 160 -6.38 11.17 -21.38
N ALA A 161 -5.87 11.56 -20.20
CA ALA A 161 -4.91 12.65 -20.00
C ALA A 161 -3.43 12.24 -20.09
N GLY A 162 -3.13 11.03 -20.57
CA GLY A 162 -1.79 10.47 -20.63
C GLY A 162 -1.42 9.61 -19.42
N GLU A 163 -0.14 9.28 -19.32
CA GLU A 163 0.44 8.53 -18.20
C GLU A 163 0.43 9.38 -16.93
N LYS A 164 -0.18 8.87 -15.86
CA LYS A 164 -0.19 9.47 -14.51
C LYS A 164 0.43 8.53 -13.50
N ILE A 165 0.94 9.09 -12.40
CA ILE A 165 1.43 8.30 -11.28
C ILE A 165 0.28 7.43 -10.77
N ASN A 166 0.51 6.13 -10.68
CA ASN A 166 -0.46 5.19 -10.12
C ASN A 166 -0.43 5.26 -8.58
N MET A 167 -0.95 6.36 -8.06
CA MET A 167 -1.03 6.61 -6.62
C MET A 167 -2.29 5.96 -6.04
N ASP A 168 -2.10 5.23 -4.95
CA ASP A 168 -3.17 4.59 -4.20
C ASP A 168 -3.36 5.41 -2.93
N VAL A 169 -4.36 6.29 -2.95
CA VAL A 169 -4.62 7.24 -1.87
C VAL A 169 -4.86 6.51 -0.54
N LYS A 170 -5.50 5.33 -0.57
CA LYS A 170 -5.76 4.55 0.64
C LYS A 170 -4.45 4.12 1.30
N LYS A 171 -3.47 3.65 0.51
CA LYS A 171 -2.15 3.29 1.04
C LYS A 171 -1.39 4.48 1.60
N VAL A 172 -1.49 5.65 0.95
CA VAL A 172 -0.86 6.87 1.46
C VAL A 172 -1.43 7.24 2.83
N GLU A 173 -2.76 7.21 2.96
CA GLU A 173 -3.45 7.49 4.23
C GLU A 173 -3.11 6.45 5.30
N GLU A 174 -3.12 5.15 4.97
CA GLU A 174 -2.72 4.08 5.90
C GLU A 174 -1.28 4.27 6.42
N ILE A 175 -0.32 4.63 5.55
CA ILE A 175 1.06 4.90 5.96
C ILE A 175 1.13 6.16 6.84
N LYS A 176 0.39 7.21 6.49
CA LYS A 176 0.34 8.47 7.26
C LYS A 176 -0.17 8.23 8.68
N GLU A 177 -1.28 7.51 8.82
CA GLU A 177 -1.86 7.17 10.12
C GLU A 177 -0.88 6.34 10.97
N ARG A 178 -0.22 5.35 10.37
CA ARG A 178 0.80 4.54 11.05
C ARG A 178 2.02 5.34 11.48
N LEU A 179 2.47 6.31 10.68
CA LEU A 179 3.57 7.22 11.05
C LEU A 179 3.20 8.04 12.28
N LEU A 180 2.00 8.65 12.27
CA LEU A 180 1.50 9.47 13.37
C LEU A 180 1.27 8.66 14.66
N ALA A 181 0.86 7.39 14.52
CA ALA A 181 0.67 6.47 15.64
C ALA A 181 1.99 5.85 16.17
N GLY A 182 3.12 6.02 15.47
CA GLY A 182 4.39 5.35 15.82
C GLY A 182 4.40 3.84 15.53
N GLU A 183 3.50 3.37 14.67
CA GLU A 183 3.32 1.96 14.30
C GLU A 183 3.94 1.62 12.94
N GLN A 184 4.44 2.63 12.22
CA GLN A 184 5.14 2.44 10.95
C GLN A 184 6.51 1.84 11.20
N TYR A 185 6.85 0.79 10.45
CA TYR A 185 8.22 0.27 10.40
C TYR A 185 8.99 0.95 9.27
N PRO A 186 10.27 1.31 9.46
CA PRO A 186 11.13 1.77 8.37
C PRO A 186 11.29 0.67 7.31
N ASP A 187 10.80 0.95 6.11
CA ASP A 187 11.11 0.17 4.91
C ASP A 187 11.97 1.03 3.97
N GLN A 188 12.26 0.50 2.77
CA GLN A 188 13.24 1.10 1.87
C GLN A 188 12.60 2.08 0.88
N ILE A 189 13.10 3.31 0.86
CA ILE A 189 12.93 4.26 -0.25
C ILE A 189 14.12 4.10 -1.20
N ARG A 190 13.88 4.12 -2.50
CA ARG A 190 14.94 3.98 -3.52
C ARG A 190 15.01 5.18 -4.42
N LEU A 191 16.20 5.77 -4.44
CA LEU A 191 16.55 6.94 -5.21
C LEU A 191 17.57 6.53 -6.27
N ASN A 192 17.40 7.01 -7.51
CA ASN A 192 18.37 6.87 -8.57
C ASN A 192 18.87 8.26 -8.97
N VAL A 193 20.17 8.48 -8.85
CA VAL A 193 20.81 9.70 -9.33
C VAL A 193 21.10 9.55 -10.82
N LEU A 194 20.56 10.43 -11.64
CA LEU A 194 20.86 10.52 -13.07
C LEU A 194 22.08 11.41 -13.34
N ASN A 195 22.80 11.06 -14.40
CA ASN A 195 23.90 11.87 -14.93
C ASN A 195 23.42 12.75 -16.08
N THR A 196 23.41 14.07 -15.91
CA THR A 196 23.16 15.01 -17.02
C THR A 196 24.42 15.43 -17.77
N GLY A 197 25.59 14.86 -17.45
CA GLY A 197 26.81 14.94 -18.26
C GLY A 197 28.00 15.65 -17.63
N GLU A 198 27.81 16.49 -16.61
CA GLU A 198 28.92 17.34 -16.09
C GLU A 198 29.43 16.92 -14.70
N THR A 199 28.59 16.34 -13.83
CA THR A 199 28.97 16.00 -12.45
C THR A 199 28.49 14.60 -12.05
N ARG A 200 29.35 13.85 -11.35
CA ARG A 200 29.04 12.51 -10.82
C ARG A 200 28.91 12.56 -9.30
N PRO A 201 28.12 11.65 -8.68
CA PRO A 201 28.14 11.47 -7.24
C PRO A 201 29.55 11.14 -6.75
N VAL A 202 30.01 11.81 -5.70
CA VAL A 202 31.32 11.58 -5.09
C VAL A 202 31.13 10.94 -3.73
N TYR A 203 31.52 9.68 -3.61
CA TYR A 203 31.53 8.97 -2.33
C TYR A 203 32.90 9.06 -1.67
N ASN A 204 32.93 9.51 -0.43
CA ASN A 204 34.12 9.50 0.41
C ASN A 204 33.96 8.45 1.52
N SER A 205 34.78 7.41 1.44
CA SER A 205 34.73 6.27 2.35
C SER A 205 35.24 6.57 3.76
N ARG A 206 36.09 7.60 3.93
CA ARG A 206 36.67 7.96 5.24
C ARG A 206 35.66 8.67 6.12
N ASN A 207 34.92 9.61 5.55
CA ASN A 207 33.88 10.38 6.27
C ASN A 207 32.47 9.79 6.08
N ARG A 208 32.34 8.74 5.26
CA ARG A 208 31.06 8.07 4.94
C ARG A 208 30.03 9.05 4.38
N THR A 209 30.46 9.93 3.47
CA THR A 209 29.56 10.89 2.82
C THR A 209 29.41 10.63 1.33
N LEU A 210 28.19 10.76 0.82
CA LEU A 210 27.91 10.84 -0.62
C LEU A 210 27.52 12.28 -0.96
N THR A 211 28.32 12.92 -1.80
CA THR A 211 28.11 14.29 -2.25
C THR A 211 27.52 14.31 -3.64
N LEU A 212 26.37 14.95 -3.80
CA LEU A 212 25.77 15.25 -5.09
C LEU A 212 26.00 16.73 -5.40
N ASN A 213 26.65 17.00 -6.53
CA ASN A 213 26.92 18.36 -6.98
C ASN A 213 25.81 18.86 -7.91
N GLU A 214 25.86 20.15 -8.22
CA GLU A 214 24.96 20.77 -9.19
C GLU A 214 24.96 19.97 -10.51
N GLY A 215 23.77 19.66 -11.04
CA GLY A 215 23.57 18.79 -12.21
C GLY A 215 23.18 17.34 -11.89
N CYS A 216 23.38 16.86 -10.66
CA CYS A 216 22.81 15.57 -10.25
C CYS A 216 21.28 15.68 -10.16
N ILE A 217 20.55 14.69 -10.70
CA ILE A 217 19.08 14.64 -10.60
C ILE A 217 18.69 13.40 -9.80
N ILE A 218 17.86 13.55 -8.77
CA ILE A 218 17.46 12.43 -7.91
C ILE A 218 16.05 11.97 -8.29
N ASN A 219 15.94 10.77 -8.86
CA ASN A 219 14.65 10.17 -9.17
C ASN A 219 14.23 9.21 -8.07
N ILE A 220 12.99 9.34 -7.58
CA ILE A 220 12.39 8.29 -6.77
C ILE A 220 11.82 7.22 -7.70
N PHE A 221 12.33 5.99 -7.62
CA PHE A 221 11.86 4.88 -8.46
C PHE A 221 11.17 3.76 -7.65
N ASP A 222 11.24 3.82 -6.32
CA ASP A 222 10.40 3.04 -5.40
C ASP A 222 10.22 3.85 -4.09
N GLY A 223 8.99 3.93 -3.59
CA GLY A 223 8.66 4.67 -2.36
C GLY A 223 7.92 5.99 -2.52
N TYR A 224 7.30 6.23 -3.68
CA TYR A 224 6.52 7.44 -3.90
C TYR A 224 5.36 7.61 -2.89
N HIS A 225 4.58 6.55 -2.62
CA HIS A 225 3.52 6.60 -1.60
C HIS A 225 4.06 6.96 -0.21
N ARG A 226 5.26 6.49 0.15
CA ARG A 226 5.92 6.76 1.43
C ARG A 226 6.37 8.20 1.54
N LYS A 227 7.02 8.72 0.49
CA LYS A 227 7.39 10.13 0.37
C LYS A 227 6.16 11.03 0.56
N THR A 228 5.06 10.75 -0.15
CA THR A 228 3.82 11.52 -0.03
C THR A 228 3.21 11.42 1.37
N ALA A 229 3.13 10.22 1.95
CA ALA A 229 2.62 10.03 3.31
C ALA A 229 3.48 10.75 4.36
N ASN A 230 4.80 10.78 4.18
CA ASN A 230 5.74 11.49 5.04
C ASN A 230 5.49 13.00 5.04
N ALA A 231 5.32 13.60 3.85
CA ALA A 231 5.00 15.03 3.74
C ALA A 231 3.69 15.37 4.46
N LEU A 232 2.63 14.59 4.21
CA LEU A 232 1.32 14.78 4.86
C LEU A 232 1.39 14.54 6.38
N ALA A 233 2.21 13.62 6.86
CA ALA A 233 2.39 13.39 8.29
C ALA A 233 3.10 14.57 8.97
N LEU A 234 4.09 15.19 8.31
CA LEU A 234 4.80 16.36 8.82
C LEU A 234 3.95 17.64 8.82
N GLU A 235 2.97 17.75 7.93
CA GLU A 235 1.97 18.83 8.00
C GLU A 235 1.15 18.76 9.30
N VAL A 236 0.91 17.56 9.81
CA VAL A 236 0.16 17.33 11.07
C VAL A 236 1.10 17.37 12.29
N ASN A 237 2.28 16.77 12.18
CA ASN A 237 3.28 16.70 13.23
C ASN A 237 4.68 17.02 12.68
N PRO A 238 5.10 18.30 12.68
CA PRO A 238 6.41 18.72 12.17
C PRO A 238 7.60 18.08 12.88
N ASP A 239 7.42 17.69 14.14
CA ASP A 239 8.47 17.10 14.99
C ASP A 239 8.50 15.57 14.94
N LEU A 240 7.85 14.96 13.93
CA LEU A 240 7.80 13.50 13.74
C LEU A 240 9.19 12.88 13.83
N GLN A 241 9.39 12.01 14.82
CA GLN A 241 10.64 11.28 15.02
C GLN A 241 10.58 9.96 14.25
N PHE A 242 10.95 10.00 12.97
CA PHE A 242 10.99 8.82 12.11
C PHE A 242 12.20 8.86 11.17
N MET A 243 12.79 7.71 10.89
CA MET A 243 13.88 7.55 9.95
C MET A 243 13.52 6.57 8.84
N TRP A 244 13.69 6.99 7.59
CA TRP A 244 13.55 6.15 6.41
C TRP A 244 14.89 5.51 6.04
N SER A 245 14.88 4.20 5.73
CA SER A 245 16.03 3.58 5.07
C SER A 245 16.03 4.00 3.61
N VAL A 246 17.14 4.56 3.13
CA VAL A 246 17.26 5.05 1.75
C VAL A 246 18.38 4.31 1.04
N ILE A 247 18.06 3.73 -0.13
CA ILE A 247 19.04 3.22 -1.08
C ILE A 247 19.20 4.22 -2.21
N ILE A 248 20.43 4.63 -2.45
CA ILE A 248 20.80 5.58 -3.50
C ILE A 248 21.60 4.82 -4.55
N THR A 249 21.15 4.86 -5.79
CA THR A 249 21.84 4.26 -6.95
C THR A 249 22.33 5.34 -7.89
N TYR A 250 23.35 5.03 -8.68
CA TYR A 250 23.76 5.83 -9.82
C TYR A 250 23.73 4.97 -11.09
N PHE A 251 22.51 4.74 -11.58
CA PHE A 251 22.19 3.78 -12.64
C PHE A 251 21.68 4.46 -13.90
N SER A 252 22.01 3.86 -15.04
CA SER A 252 21.28 4.10 -16.29
C SER A 252 19.82 3.64 -16.17
N GLU A 253 18.93 4.13 -17.04
CA GLU A 253 17.52 3.70 -17.07
C GLU A 253 17.39 2.17 -17.12
N LYS A 254 18.18 1.50 -17.97
CA LYS A 254 18.21 0.04 -18.11
C LYS A 254 18.57 -0.67 -16.80
N GLN A 255 19.56 -0.15 -16.06
CA GLN A 255 19.97 -0.73 -14.78
C GLN A 255 18.91 -0.51 -13.70
N ALA A 256 18.27 0.66 -13.69
CA ALA A 256 17.16 0.94 -12.78
C ALA A 256 15.95 0.02 -13.06
N HIS A 257 15.64 -0.24 -14.34
CA HIS A 257 14.62 -1.22 -14.73
C HIS A 257 14.93 -2.64 -14.27
N ASP A 258 16.17 -3.08 -14.47
CA ASP A 258 16.57 -4.42 -14.06
C ASP A 258 16.47 -4.59 -12.54
N PHE A 259 16.88 -3.58 -11.78
CA PHE A 259 16.71 -3.56 -10.33
C PHE A 259 15.22 -3.63 -9.95
N MET A 260 14.34 -2.86 -10.60
CA MET A 260 12.90 -2.94 -10.34
C MET A 260 12.30 -4.28 -10.71
N SER A 261 12.74 -4.90 -11.82
CA SER A 261 12.34 -6.24 -12.21
C SER A 261 12.74 -7.28 -11.15
N GLN A 262 13.95 -7.16 -10.58
CA GLN A 262 14.40 -8.04 -9.50
C GLN A 262 13.50 -7.92 -8.26
N ILE A 263 13.11 -6.69 -7.88
CA ILE A 263 12.23 -6.46 -6.74
C ILE A 263 10.82 -7.03 -7.02
N ASP A 264 10.31 -6.86 -8.24
CA ASP A 264 8.96 -7.34 -8.61
C ASP A 264 8.87 -8.86 -8.76
N LYS A 265 9.97 -9.53 -9.16
CA LYS A 265 10.06 -11.00 -9.21
C LYS A 265 9.97 -11.67 -7.83
N GLN A 266 10.06 -10.92 -6.73
CA GLN A 266 9.85 -11.47 -5.40
C GLN A 266 8.43 -12.01 -5.28
N LYS A 267 8.29 -13.29 -4.93
CA LYS A 267 6.99 -13.94 -4.82
C LYS A 267 6.15 -13.22 -3.75
N PRO A 268 5.00 -12.63 -4.11
CA PRO A 268 4.17 -11.97 -3.12
C PRO A 268 3.64 -13.01 -2.12
N ILE A 269 3.59 -12.62 -0.85
CA ILE A 269 2.90 -13.40 0.16
C ILE A 269 1.42 -13.46 -0.23
N LYS A 270 0.80 -14.65 -0.17
CA LYS A 270 -0.62 -14.82 -0.52
C LYS A 270 -1.46 -13.88 0.34
N LYS A 271 -2.39 -13.14 -0.27
CA LYS A 271 -3.26 -12.17 0.41
C LYS A 271 -4.00 -12.78 1.61
N GLU A 272 -4.49 -14.01 1.47
CA GLU A 272 -5.18 -14.75 2.54
C GLU A 272 -4.28 -14.97 3.75
N TYR A 273 -2.99 -15.23 3.55
CA TYR A 273 -2.02 -15.41 4.63
C TYR A 273 -1.72 -14.07 5.32
N ILE A 274 -1.55 -12.99 4.56
CA ILE A 274 -1.39 -11.63 5.12
C ILE A 274 -2.60 -11.28 6.00
N GLN A 275 -3.82 -11.59 5.55
CA GLN A 275 -5.04 -11.33 6.31
C GLN A 275 -5.14 -12.12 7.62
N GLN A 276 -4.50 -13.30 7.71
CA GLN A 276 -4.44 -14.10 8.94
C GLN A 276 -3.40 -13.57 9.92
N MET A 277 -2.29 -13.01 9.42
CA MET A 277 -1.24 -12.38 10.23
C MET A 277 -1.58 -10.95 10.68
N ASP A 278 -2.75 -10.45 10.28
CA ASP A 278 -3.22 -9.11 10.64
C ASP A 278 -3.86 -9.13 12.03
N TYR A 279 -3.02 -9.01 13.06
CA TYR A 279 -3.44 -9.02 14.46
C TYR A 279 -4.16 -7.73 14.91
N SER A 280 -4.31 -6.73 14.03
CA SER A 280 -5.25 -5.62 14.27
C SER A 280 -6.71 -6.09 14.26
N LYS A 281 -6.98 -7.24 13.64
CA LYS A 281 -8.30 -7.87 13.62
C LYS A 281 -8.52 -8.73 14.86
N PRO A 282 -9.52 -8.41 15.71
CA PRO A 282 -9.77 -9.15 16.93
C PRO A 282 -10.05 -10.65 16.72
N GLU A 283 -10.68 -11.04 15.61
CA GLU A 283 -10.92 -12.45 15.30
C GLU A 283 -9.63 -13.26 15.13
N ASN A 284 -8.55 -12.64 14.63
CA ASN A 284 -7.25 -13.30 14.49
C ASN A 284 -6.57 -13.48 15.85
N LEU A 285 -6.79 -12.56 16.80
CA LEU A 285 -6.31 -12.70 18.18
C LEU A 285 -7.04 -13.84 18.92
N VAL A 286 -8.32 -14.06 18.64
CA VAL A 286 -9.06 -15.23 19.16
C VAL A 286 -8.46 -16.53 18.61
N ILE A 287 -8.16 -16.58 17.31
CA ILE A 287 -7.49 -17.74 16.69
C ILE A 287 -6.13 -17.99 17.33
N GLU A 288 -5.31 -16.95 17.54
CA GLU A 288 -4.00 -17.10 18.20
C GLU A 288 -4.15 -17.71 19.59
N ALA A 289 -5.08 -17.19 20.40
CA ALA A 289 -5.35 -17.71 21.74
C ALA A 289 -5.85 -19.17 21.73
N ILE A 290 -6.60 -19.60 20.71
CA ILE A 290 -6.98 -21.00 20.52
C ILE A 290 -5.75 -21.85 20.15
N MET A 291 -4.89 -21.36 19.26
CA MET A 291 -3.70 -22.08 18.79
C MET A 291 -2.64 -22.26 19.90
N ASP A 292 -2.57 -21.33 20.85
CA ASP A 292 -1.69 -21.41 22.02
C ASP A 292 -2.12 -22.47 23.04
N ASP A 293 -3.39 -22.90 23.00
CA ASP A 293 -3.87 -23.98 23.84
C ASP A 293 -3.45 -25.35 23.28
N LYS A 294 -2.40 -25.92 23.87
CA LYS A 294 -1.83 -27.22 23.46
C LYS A 294 -2.80 -28.40 23.59
N LEU A 295 -3.85 -28.28 24.41
CA LEU A 295 -4.82 -29.35 24.61
C LEU A 295 -6.01 -29.25 23.66
N SER A 296 -6.25 -28.07 23.07
CA SER A 296 -7.38 -27.83 22.18
C SER A 296 -7.40 -28.78 20.98
N GLU A 297 -8.53 -29.48 20.79
CA GLU A 297 -8.72 -30.38 19.66
C GLU A 297 -8.93 -29.60 18.36
N ILE A 298 -9.67 -28.48 18.41
CA ILE A 298 -9.84 -27.62 17.23
C ILE A 298 -8.51 -27.04 16.75
N ALA A 299 -7.59 -26.67 17.66
CA ALA A 299 -6.26 -26.17 17.29
C ALA A 299 -5.44 -27.20 16.49
N LYS A 300 -5.56 -28.49 16.81
CA LYS A 300 -4.85 -29.58 16.12
C LYS A 300 -5.32 -29.76 14.68
N VAL A 301 -6.60 -29.48 14.40
CA VAL A 301 -7.23 -29.73 13.09
C VAL A 301 -7.38 -28.50 12.19
N MET A 302 -7.00 -27.31 12.68
CA MET A 302 -6.96 -26.06 11.91
C MET A 302 -5.58 -25.80 11.27
N LYS A 303 -5.55 -25.42 9.98
CA LYS A 303 -4.34 -24.99 9.26
C LYS A 303 -4.58 -23.76 8.37
N ASP A 304 -3.53 -23.21 7.78
CA ASP A 304 -3.62 -21.94 7.04
C ASP A 304 -4.10 -22.11 5.59
N ASP A 305 -3.90 -23.30 4.99
CA ASP A 305 -4.06 -23.55 3.56
C ASP A 305 -4.88 -24.83 3.26
N ASP A 306 -5.68 -24.79 2.20
CA ASP A 306 -6.51 -25.92 1.73
C ASP A 306 -5.69 -27.16 1.38
N SER A 307 -4.40 -26.99 1.07
CA SER A 307 -3.50 -28.09 0.76
C SER A 307 -3.40 -29.06 1.94
N TYR A 308 -3.44 -28.58 3.19
CA TYR A 308 -3.47 -29.45 4.36
C TYR A 308 -4.76 -30.28 4.43
N ILE A 309 -5.89 -29.69 4.04
CA ILE A 309 -7.19 -30.38 4.02
C ILE A 309 -7.25 -31.43 2.90
N LYS A 310 -6.68 -31.11 1.73
CA LYS A 310 -6.59 -32.05 0.59
C LYS A 310 -5.64 -33.21 0.86
N LEU A 311 -4.58 -32.96 1.61
CA LEU A 311 -3.58 -33.97 2.01
C LEU A 311 -3.96 -34.70 3.30
N ASN A 312 -5.19 -34.55 3.79
CA ASN A 312 -5.66 -35.20 5.02
C ASN A 312 -4.74 -34.92 6.22
N LYS A 313 -4.40 -33.65 6.43
CA LYS A 313 -3.61 -33.14 7.57
C LYS A 313 -4.36 -32.07 8.38
N ALA A 314 -5.58 -31.74 7.99
CA ALA A 314 -6.44 -30.74 8.62
C ALA A 314 -7.90 -31.00 8.26
N LEU A 315 -8.81 -30.51 9.09
CA LEU A 315 -10.26 -30.57 8.84
C LEU A 315 -10.79 -29.21 8.37
N THR A 316 -10.22 -28.11 8.83
CA THR A 316 -10.64 -26.76 8.43
C THR A 316 -9.47 -25.77 8.37
N LYS A 317 -9.76 -24.53 7.96
CA LYS A 317 -8.76 -23.45 7.92
C LYS A 317 -8.98 -22.41 9.00
N LYS A 318 -7.88 -21.83 9.49
CA LYS A 318 -7.92 -20.69 10.41
C LYS A 318 -8.76 -19.53 9.87
N SER A 319 -8.66 -19.23 8.57
CA SER A 319 -9.46 -18.15 7.94
C SER A 319 -10.97 -18.40 7.95
N LEU A 320 -11.43 -19.65 7.88
CA LEU A 320 -12.86 -19.98 7.93
C LEU A 320 -13.38 -19.74 9.35
N VAL A 321 -12.65 -20.25 10.35
CA VAL A 321 -13.01 -20.08 11.76
C VAL A 321 -12.92 -18.61 12.18
N ALA A 322 -11.88 -17.86 11.76
CA ALA A 322 -11.78 -16.42 11.97
C ALA A 322 -12.97 -15.66 11.38
N THR A 323 -13.39 -16.02 10.16
CA THR A 323 -14.57 -15.43 9.52
C THR A 323 -15.85 -15.71 10.32
N ALA A 324 -16.02 -16.94 10.82
CA ALA A 324 -17.15 -17.31 11.65
C ALA A 324 -17.16 -16.55 12.99
N ILE A 325 -16.00 -16.44 13.64
CA ILE A 325 -15.80 -15.68 14.88
C ILE A 325 -16.16 -14.22 14.66
N ARG A 326 -15.64 -13.59 13.60
CA ARG A 326 -16.01 -12.22 13.25
C ARG A 326 -17.51 -12.09 13.04
N GLU A 327 -18.15 -13.02 12.34
CA GLU A 327 -19.59 -12.91 12.04
C GLU A 327 -20.49 -13.19 13.26
N LYS A 328 -20.00 -13.87 14.30
CA LYS A 328 -20.81 -14.34 15.44
C LYS A 328 -20.46 -13.74 16.80
N TYR A 329 -19.23 -13.28 16.98
CA TYR A 329 -18.72 -12.76 18.25
C TYR A 329 -18.29 -11.29 18.17
N ASN A 330 -18.41 -10.60 17.02
CA ASN A 330 -17.86 -9.25 16.80
C ASN A 330 -18.09 -8.28 17.96
N GLU A 331 -19.32 -8.24 18.48
CA GLU A 331 -19.75 -7.33 19.54
C GLU A 331 -19.01 -7.56 20.88
N GLN A 332 -18.50 -8.77 21.09
CA GLN A 332 -17.74 -9.14 22.29
C GLN A 332 -16.25 -8.84 22.15
N LEU A 333 -15.71 -8.68 20.93
CA LEU A 333 -14.26 -8.61 20.69
C LEU A 333 -13.65 -7.21 20.84
N ASN A 334 -14.16 -6.44 21.79
CA ASN A 334 -13.74 -5.06 22.06
C ASN A 334 -12.60 -4.93 23.09
N THR A 335 -12.34 -5.99 23.88
CA THR A 335 -11.30 -5.99 24.91
C THR A 335 -10.51 -7.30 24.89
N SER A 336 -9.24 -7.24 25.32
CA SER A 336 -8.38 -8.42 25.42
C SER A 336 -8.93 -9.50 26.37
N THR A 337 -9.60 -9.09 27.44
CA THR A 337 -10.28 -9.98 28.38
C THR A 337 -11.39 -10.77 27.69
N ASN A 338 -12.23 -10.09 26.90
CA ASN A 338 -13.30 -10.75 26.16
C ASN A 338 -12.76 -11.65 25.05
N ILE A 339 -11.70 -11.23 24.35
CA ILE A 339 -11.02 -12.06 23.34
C ILE A 339 -10.58 -13.40 23.95
N ARG A 340 -9.92 -13.38 25.12
CA ARG A 340 -9.50 -14.61 25.83
C ARG A 340 -10.68 -15.42 26.37
N ALA A 341 -11.77 -14.77 26.78
CA ALA A 341 -12.97 -15.46 27.23
C ALA A 341 -13.67 -16.20 26.07
N VAL A 342 -13.82 -15.54 24.92
CA VAL A 342 -14.38 -16.14 23.70
C VAL A 342 -13.51 -17.30 23.22
N ALA A 343 -12.18 -17.15 23.19
CA ALA A 343 -11.26 -18.22 22.82
C ALA A 343 -11.45 -19.47 23.70
N ARG A 344 -11.42 -19.31 25.04
CA ARG A 344 -11.61 -20.41 25.99
C ARG A 344 -12.97 -21.09 25.82
N TRP A 345 -14.03 -20.30 25.62
CA TRP A 345 -15.37 -20.83 25.39
C TRP A 345 -15.45 -21.66 24.10
N ILE A 346 -14.87 -21.16 23.00
CA ILE A 346 -14.83 -21.90 21.73
C ILE A 346 -14.08 -23.22 21.93
N VAL A 347 -12.93 -23.22 22.59
CA VAL A 347 -12.17 -24.45 22.89
C VAL A 347 -13.03 -25.43 23.70
N GLU A 348 -13.62 -25.01 24.81
CA GLU A 348 -14.47 -25.88 25.64
C GLU A 348 -15.63 -26.49 24.84
N PHE A 349 -16.31 -25.66 24.05
CA PHE A 349 -17.41 -26.10 23.21
C PHE A 349 -16.96 -27.11 22.15
N THR A 350 -15.88 -26.82 21.42
CA THR A 350 -15.41 -27.65 20.32
C THR A 350 -14.78 -28.94 20.81
N ASP A 351 -14.06 -28.90 21.92
CA ASP A 351 -13.45 -30.11 22.49
C ASP A 351 -14.53 -31.08 22.99
N TYR A 352 -15.60 -30.55 23.59
CA TYR A 352 -16.76 -31.38 23.95
C TYR A 352 -17.48 -31.93 22.72
N LEU A 353 -17.70 -31.12 21.67
CA LEU A 353 -18.27 -31.59 20.39
C LEU A 353 -17.41 -32.70 19.77
N MET A 354 -16.11 -32.50 19.67
CA MET A 354 -15.19 -33.48 19.09
C MET A 354 -15.05 -34.73 19.97
N GLY A 355 -15.22 -34.59 21.29
CA GLY A 355 -15.29 -35.69 22.24
C GLY A 355 -16.59 -36.51 22.16
N LEU A 356 -17.70 -35.93 21.70
CA LEU A 356 -18.94 -36.67 21.41
C LEU A 356 -18.85 -37.49 20.12
N TYR A 357 -18.07 -37.01 19.15
CA TYR A 357 -17.93 -37.56 17.80
C TYR A 357 -16.47 -37.89 17.50
N VAL A 358 -15.86 -38.72 18.36
CA VAL A 358 -14.41 -39.00 18.35
C VAL A 358 -13.96 -39.60 17.03
N ASP A 359 -14.76 -40.48 16.41
CA ASP A 359 -14.38 -41.10 15.15
C ASP A 359 -14.41 -40.12 13.98
N GLU A 360 -15.36 -39.19 14.01
CA GLU A 360 -15.57 -38.17 12.99
C GLU A 360 -14.51 -37.07 13.02
N PHE A 361 -13.95 -36.76 14.17
CA PHE A 361 -12.99 -35.66 14.31
C PHE A 361 -11.56 -36.09 14.65
N ILE A 362 -11.37 -37.23 15.32
CA ILE A 362 -10.08 -37.62 15.92
C ILE A 362 -9.57 -38.94 15.34
N ASN A 363 -10.31 -40.06 15.49
CA ASN A 363 -9.77 -41.38 15.15
C ASN A 363 -9.74 -41.64 13.64
N ASN A 364 -10.85 -41.37 12.94
CA ASN A 364 -11.02 -41.74 11.52
C ASN A 364 -11.57 -40.59 10.65
N PRO A 365 -11.16 -39.32 10.87
CA PRO A 365 -11.85 -38.19 10.25
C PRO A 365 -11.81 -38.23 8.72
N TYR A 366 -10.73 -38.73 8.13
CA TYR A 366 -10.57 -38.74 6.67
C TYR A 366 -11.39 -39.83 5.97
N GLU A 367 -11.75 -40.90 6.68
CA GLU A 367 -12.69 -41.90 6.18
C GLU A 367 -14.13 -41.41 6.32
N VAL A 368 -14.46 -40.79 7.46
CA VAL A 368 -15.79 -40.17 7.70
C VAL A 368 -16.11 -39.11 6.65
N LYS A 369 -15.13 -38.32 6.23
CA LYS A 369 -15.27 -37.28 5.19
C LYS A 369 -15.80 -37.81 3.85
N LYS A 370 -15.64 -39.11 3.57
CA LYS A 370 -16.13 -39.75 2.34
C LYS A 370 -17.63 -40.05 2.38
N VAL A 371 -18.23 -40.11 3.58
CA VAL A 371 -19.62 -40.56 3.80
C VAL A 371 -20.47 -39.55 4.58
N SER A 372 -19.85 -38.57 5.24
CA SER A 372 -20.52 -37.57 6.05
C SER A 372 -19.92 -36.18 5.87
N VAL A 373 -20.77 -35.14 5.95
CA VAL A 373 -20.34 -33.74 5.93
C VAL A 373 -20.04 -33.19 7.33
N ILE A 374 -20.18 -33.99 8.39
CA ILE A 374 -19.98 -33.55 9.78
C ILE A 374 -18.61 -32.88 9.97
N ASN A 375 -17.53 -33.46 9.45
CA ASN A 375 -16.20 -32.86 9.54
C ASN A 375 -15.79 -32.05 8.29
N HIS A 376 -16.75 -31.68 7.44
CA HIS A 376 -16.46 -30.87 6.27
C HIS A 376 -15.95 -29.49 6.69
N LYS A 377 -14.96 -28.93 5.98
CA LYS A 377 -14.30 -27.67 6.38
C LYS A 377 -15.27 -26.50 6.62
N ASN A 378 -16.34 -26.42 5.82
CA ASN A 378 -17.34 -25.37 5.94
C ASN A 378 -18.30 -25.61 7.12
N MET A 379 -18.38 -26.82 7.70
CA MET A 379 -19.30 -27.13 8.80
C MET A 379 -18.92 -26.39 10.09
N PHE A 380 -17.65 -26.01 10.21
CA PHE A 380 -17.15 -25.18 11.30
C PHE A 380 -17.82 -23.80 11.37
N PHE A 381 -18.41 -23.29 10.29
CA PHE A 381 -19.30 -22.11 10.37
C PHE A 381 -20.51 -22.39 11.27
N GLY A 382 -21.15 -23.55 11.09
CA GLY A 382 -22.27 -24.00 11.92
C GLY A 382 -21.86 -24.21 13.38
N TYR A 383 -20.72 -24.85 13.62
CA TYR A 383 -20.23 -25.09 14.99
C TYR A 383 -19.92 -23.81 15.76
N ILE A 384 -19.30 -22.82 15.12
CA ILE A 384 -19.03 -21.52 15.74
C ILE A 384 -20.34 -20.72 15.96
N ALA A 385 -21.33 -20.84 15.07
CA ALA A 385 -22.64 -20.21 15.27
C ALA A 385 -23.41 -20.85 16.43
N LEU A 386 -23.40 -22.19 16.52
CA LEU A 386 -24.02 -22.91 17.63
C LEU A 386 -23.33 -22.57 18.97
N SER A 387 -22.00 -22.49 18.97
CA SER A 387 -21.26 -22.10 20.17
C SER A 387 -21.64 -20.70 20.64
N ALA A 388 -21.83 -19.76 19.70
CA ALA A 388 -22.28 -18.40 20.02
C ALA A 388 -23.70 -18.39 20.60
N LYS A 389 -24.65 -19.11 19.98
CA LYS A 389 -26.04 -19.23 20.45
C LYS A 389 -26.11 -19.81 21.87
N LEU A 390 -25.28 -20.80 22.16
CA LEU A 390 -25.31 -21.52 23.43
C LEU A 390 -24.41 -20.91 24.51
N GLN A 391 -23.67 -19.85 24.20
CA GLN A 391 -22.84 -19.16 25.17
C GLN A 391 -23.68 -18.68 26.36
N ASN A 392 -23.20 -18.94 27.57
CA ASN A 392 -23.88 -18.66 28.85
C ASN A 392 -25.12 -19.54 29.14
N ASN A 393 -25.48 -20.50 28.30
CA ASN A 393 -26.56 -21.45 28.61
C ASN A 393 -26.03 -22.61 29.48
N ARG A 394 -26.57 -22.79 30.69
CA ARG A 394 -26.13 -23.86 31.62
C ARG A 394 -26.34 -25.28 31.08
N GLN A 395 -27.27 -25.46 30.13
CA GLN A 395 -27.61 -26.73 29.50
C GLN A 395 -27.01 -26.87 28.10
N TRP A 396 -26.01 -26.06 27.75
CA TRP A 396 -25.42 -26.03 26.40
C TRP A 396 -24.96 -27.41 25.89
N LYS A 397 -24.45 -28.28 26.78
CA LYS A 397 -23.99 -29.63 26.42
C LYS A 397 -25.12 -30.53 25.92
N GLU A 398 -26.29 -30.41 26.53
CA GLU A 398 -27.48 -31.17 26.17
C GLU A 398 -28.09 -30.61 24.88
N LEU A 399 -28.22 -29.29 24.80
CA LEU A 399 -28.71 -28.62 23.59
C LEU A 399 -27.82 -28.86 22.37
N LEU A 400 -26.50 -28.93 22.57
CA LEU A 400 -25.55 -29.33 21.53
C LEU A 400 -25.83 -30.75 21.06
N ARG A 401 -25.98 -31.71 21.97
CA ARG A 401 -26.25 -33.12 21.62
C ARG A 401 -27.54 -33.22 20.82
N GLN A 402 -28.63 -32.64 21.33
CA GLN A 402 -29.94 -32.62 20.66
C GLN A 402 -29.84 -31.99 19.26
N LYS A 403 -29.09 -30.88 19.14
CA LYS A 403 -28.92 -30.22 17.86
C LYS A 403 -28.16 -31.08 16.85
N MET A 404 -27.09 -31.73 17.29
CA MET A 404 -26.29 -32.61 16.44
C MET A 404 -27.07 -33.87 16.03
N GLU A 405 -27.86 -34.46 16.93
CA GLU A 405 -28.74 -35.60 16.63
C GLU A 405 -29.88 -35.25 15.65
N SER A 406 -30.33 -34.00 15.65
CA SER A 406 -31.37 -33.54 14.71
C SER A 406 -30.91 -33.39 13.26
N ILE A 407 -29.60 -33.46 12.99
CA ILE A 407 -29.02 -33.20 11.67
C ILE A 407 -28.55 -34.52 11.04
N ASP A 408 -29.14 -34.88 9.90
CA ASP A 408 -28.59 -35.96 9.06
C ASP A 408 -27.38 -35.45 8.27
N PHE A 409 -26.19 -35.78 8.76
CA PHE A 409 -24.91 -35.41 8.15
C PHE A 409 -24.48 -36.30 6.97
N SER A 410 -25.26 -37.32 6.58
CA SER A 410 -24.90 -38.17 5.44
C SER A 410 -24.69 -37.34 4.17
N ILE A 411 -23.63 -37.61 3.39
CA ILE A 411 -23.42 -36.93 2.09
C ILE A 411 -24.55 -37.20 1.09
N THR A 412 -25.35 -38.24 1.31
CA THR A 412 -26.50 -38.59 0.47
C THR A 412 -27.74 -37.77 0.77
N ASN A 413 -27.76 -37.02 1.89
CA ASN A 413 -28.88 -36.13 2.21
C ASN A 413 -28.97 -35.00 1.15
N PRO A 414 -30.10 -34.89 0.42
CA PRO A 414 -30.28 -33.90 -0.65
C PRO A 414 -30.05 -32.45 -0.21
N PHE A 415 -30.34 -32.15 1.06
CA PHE A 415 -30.16 -30.81 1.64
C PHE A 415 -28.75 -30.26 1.41
N TRP A 416 -27.70 -31.09 1.57
CA TRP A 416 -26.31 -30.66 1.41
C TRP A 416 -25.99 -30.25 -0.03
N LYS A 417 -26.62 -30.90 -1.01
CA LYS A 417 -26.51 -30.53 -2.41
C LYS A 417 -27.23 -29.21 -2.67
N ASP A 418 -28.44 -29.04 -2.13
CA ASP A 418 -29.28 -27.86 -2.35
C ASP A 418 -28.70 -26.58 -1.76
N ILE A 419 -28.02 -26.68 -0.61
CA ILE A 419 -27.34 -25.52 -0.04
C ILE A 419 -25.97 -25.25 -0.68
N GLY A 420 -25.46 -26.20 -1.49
CA GLY A 420 -24.16 -26.09 -2.15
C GLY A 420 -22.97 -26.47 -1.27
N MET A 421 -23.16 -27.33 -0.28
CA MET A 421 -22.13 -27.76 0.68
C MET A 421 -21.13 -28.75 0.10
N LEU A 422 -21.56 -29.58 -0.87
CA LEU A 422 -20.76 -30.67 -1.44
C LEU A 422 -19.65 -30.20 -2.41
N ASN A 423 -19.45 -28.89 -2.56
CA ASN A 423 -18.31 -28.37 -3.30
C ASN A 423 -17.09 -28.23 -2.37
N ASN A 424 -15.90 -28.48 -2.91
CA ASN A 424 -14.64 -28.30 -2.15
C ASN A 424 -14.21 -26.82 -2.02
N LYS A 425 -15.07 -25.87 -2.38
CA LYS A 425 -14.78 -24.43 -2.30
C LYS A 425 -15.08 -23.92 -0.89
N ASP A 426 -14.46 -22.81 -0.54
CA ASP A 426 -14.81 -22.10 0.69
C ASP A 426 -16.24 -21.57 0.61
N ALA A 427 -16.96 -21.62 1.72
CA ALA A 427 -18.33 -21.13 1.77
C ALA A 427 -18.41 -19.63 1.45
N ASN A 428 -19.18 -19.29 0.42
CA ASN A 428 -19.60 -17.92 0.17
C ASN A 428 -20.60 -17.45 1.25
N LYS A 429 -20.92 -16.15 1.26
CA LYS A 429 -21.82 -15.56 2.27
C LYS A 429 -23.19 -16.25 2.34
N SER A 430 -23.73 -16.69 1.19
CA SER A 430 -25.03 -17.39 1.13
C SER A 430 -24.98 -18.75 1.83
N LEU A 431 -23.98 -19.58 1.52
CA LEU A 431 -23.79 -20.88 2.18
C LEU A 431 -23.53 -20.71 3.68
N ARG A 432 -22.70 -19.73 4.09
CA ARG A 432 -22.48 -19.44 5.51
C ARG A 432 -23.78 -19.11 6.24
N ASN A 433 -24.60 -18.21 5.68
CA ASN A 433 -25.89 -17.86 6.28
C ASN A 433 -26.83 -19.06 6.40
N LYS A 434 -26.86 -19.95 5.41
CA LYS A 434 -27.66 -21.19 5.48
C LYS A 434 -27.17 -22.12 6.59
N LEU A 435 -25.85 -22.27 6.75
CA LEU A 435 -25.26 -23.05 7.83
C LEU A 435 -25.54 -22.43 9.20
N TYR A 436 -25.43 -21.10 9.32
CA TYR A 436 -25.80 -20.40 10.55
C TYR A 436 -27.26 -20.64 10.90
N ASN A 437 -28.19 -20.44 9.96
CA ASN A 437 -29.61 -20.69 10.20
C ASN A 437 -29.90 -22.14 10.57
N LEU A 438 -29.22 -23.11 9.95
CA LEU A 438 -29.38 -24.53 10.30
C LEU A 438 -29.00 -24.78 11.77
N PHE A 439 -27.90 -24.21 12.25
CA PHE A 439 -27.38 -24.46 13.59
C PHE A 439 -28.01 -23.56 14.65
N GLU A 440 -28.43 -22.35 14.29
CA GLU A 440 -29.08 -21.39 15.19
C GLU A 440 -30.60 -21.56 15.25
N GLY A 441 -31.22 -22.21 14.25
CA GLY A 441 -32.65 -22.53 14.28
C GLY A 441 -32.98 -23.57 15.35
N ASP A 442 -34.19 -23.49 15.91
CA ASP A 442 -34.70 -24.53 16.79
C ASP A 442 -34.95 -25.81 15.96
N ALA A 443 -34.76 -26.99 16.56
CA ALA A 443 -34.97 -28.26 15.86
C ALA A 443 -36.43 -28.32 15.38
N CYS A 444 -36.64 -28.45 14.07
CA CYS A 444 -37.96 -28.70 13.49
C CYS A 444 -38.48 -30.08 13.89
#